data_AF-A0A959Q7F1-F1
#
_entry.id   AF-A0A959Q7F1-F1
#
_cell.length_a   1.000
_cell.length_b   1.000
_cell.length_c   1.000
_cell.angle_alpha   90.00
_cell.angle_beta   90.00
_cell.angle_gamma   90.00
#
_symmetry.space_group_name_H-M   'P 1'
#
loop_
_entity.id
_entity.type
_entity.pdbx_description
1 polymer ?
#
loop_
_entity_poly.entity_id
_entity_poly.type
_entity_poly.pdbx_seq_one_letter_code
_entity_poly.pdbx_strand_id
1 'polypeptide(L)'
;MLTLLVGLVSCQKEELRSGLSFEEIHLPDIQARKGQLSDENILATDSTGLVLEICEILLYRTNSGRYGKMKILSIDPADNYRLTVQAVTYQNDGTIFSEAESLEIRGTYTGDLDSMLESGPQNDFHWRRENETETSLDPRGSAVFAHY
;
A
#
# COMPACT_ATOMS: atom_id res chain seq x y z
N MET A 1 -12.97 37.23 -1.64
CA MET A 1 -12.94 35.92 -2.33
C MET A 1 -11.58 35.32 -2.03
N LEU A 2 -11.52 34.41 -1.05
CA LEU A 2 -10.27 33.79 -0.59
C LEU A 2 -10.12 32.49 -1.38
N THR A 3 -9.25 32.48 -2.39
CA THR A 3 -8.94 31.26 -3.14
C THR A 3 -8.05 30.39 -2.26
N LEU A 4 -8.62 29.33 -1.71
CA LEU A 4 -7.89 28.28 -1.00
C LEU A 4 -7.16 27.44 -2.07
N LEU A 5 -5.83 27.59 -2.19
CA LEU A 5 -5.02 26.62 -2.92
C LEU A 5 -5.02 25.32 -2.11
N VAL A 6 -5.78 24.33 -2.56
CA VAL A 6 -5.59 22.94 -2.14
C VAL A 6 -4.33 22.46 -2.84
N GLY A 7 -3.20 22.52 -2.15
CA GLY A 7 -1.97 21.92 -2.61
C GLY A 7 -2.14 20.41 -2.66
N LEU A 8 -2.27 19.85 -3.86
CA LEU A 8 -2.06 18.42 -4.07
C LEU A 8 -0.61 18.15 -3.63
N VAL A 9 -0.46 17.34 -2.58
CA VAL A 9 0.84 16.80 -2.19
C VAL A 9 1.26 15.86 -3.33
N SER A 10 1.93 16.42 -4.32
CA SER A 10 2.56 15.65 -5.39
C SER A 10 3.78 14.95 -4.79
N CYS A 11 3.93 13.65 -5.05
CA CYS A 11 5.12 12.87 -4.72
C CYS A 11 6.33 13.41 -5.48
N GLN A 12 6.88 14.56 -5.06
CA GLN A 12 8.09 15.16 -5.65
C GLN A 12 9.37 14.71 -4.92
N LYS A 13 9.31 13.65 -4.13
CA LYS A 13 10.47 13.06 -3.45
C LYS A 13 11.12 11.97 -4.31
N GLU A 14 11.30 12.19 -5.62
CA GLU A 14 11.96 11.21 -6.50
C GLU A 14 13.47 11.43 -6.69
N GLU A 15 14.07 12.51 -6.17
CA GLU A 15 15.46 12.84 -6.58
C GLU A 15 16.61 12.33 -5.69
N LEU A 16 16.38 11.51 -4.65
CA LEU A 16 17.50 11.11 -3.76
C LEU A 16 17.54 9.67 -3.24
N ARG A 17 16.64 8.77 -3.66
CA ARG A 17 16.77 7.33 -3.37
C ARG A 17 17.11 6.59 -4.66
N SER A 18 18.23 5.86 -4.66
CA SER A 18 18.67 4.97 -5.74
C SER A 18 17.69 3.79 -5.87
N GLY A 19 16.57 3.99 -6.54
CA GLY A 19 15.53 2.98 -6.77
C GLY A 19 14.69 3.33 -8.00
N LEU A 20 13.94 2.35 -8.51
CA LEU A 20 12.97 2.57 -9.57
C LEU A 20 11.78 3.37 -9.03
N SER A 21 11.18 4.21 -9.87
CA SER A 21 9.90 4.88 -9.55
C SER A 21 8.77 3.85 -9.41
N PHE A 22 7.63 4.29 -8.87
CA PHE A 22 6.45 3.42 -8.81
C PHE A 22 6.10 2.90 -10.19
N GLU A 23 6.14 3.72 -11.23
CA GLU A 23 5.77 3.39 -12.60
C GLU A 23 6.74 2.39 -13.24
N GLU A 24 8.02 2.47 -12.89
CA GLU A 24 9.11 1.63 -13.42
C GLU A 24 9.19 0.23 -12.80
N ILE A 25 8.65 0.02 -11.59
CA ILE A 25 8.65 -1.31 -10.95
C ILE A 25 7.69 -2.25 -11.69
N HIS A 26 8.17 -3.33 -12.27
CA HIS A 26 7.33 -4.35 -12.90
C HIS A 26 7.47 -5.71 -12.22
N LEU A 27 6.70 -6.70 -12.70
CA LEU A 27 6.71 -8.05 -12.14
C LEU A 27 8.11 -8.64 -11.92
N PRO A 28 9.08 -8.54 -12.85
CA PRO A 28 10.42 -9.07 -12.64
C PRO A 28 11.15 -8.45 -11.44
N ASP A 29 10.98 -7.15 -11.20
CA ASP A 29 11.59 -6.43 -10.08
C ASP A 29 11.03 -6.91 -8.74
N ILE A 30 9.70 -7.12 -8.69
CA ILE A 30 9.00 -7.65 -7.52
C ILE A 30 9.48 -9.08 -7.23
N GLN A 31 9.55 -9.92 -8.26
CA GLN A 31 9.98 -11.32 -8.13
C GLN A 31 11.45 -11.45 -7.71
N ALA A 32 12.32 -10.55 -8.15
CA ALA A 32 13.72 -10.48 -7.70
C ALA A 32 13.83 -10.25 -6.19
N ARG A 33 12.81 -9.63 -5.58
CA ARG A 33 12.73 -9.32 -4.15
C ARG A 33 11.80 -10.25 -3.36
N LYS A 34 11.30 -11.33 -3.96
CA LYS A 34 10.37 -12.27 -3.29
C LYS A 34 10.87 -12.82 -1.95
N GLY A 35 12.18 -12.92 -1.76
CA GLY A 35 12.80 -13.38 -0.51
C GLY A 35 12.77 -12.34 0.63
N GLN A 36 12.34 -11.12 0.34
CA GLN A 36 12.15 -10.02 1.31
C GLN A 36 10.69 -9.90 1.75
N LEU A 37 9.75 -10.50 1.01
CA LEU A 37 8.33 -10.50 1.36
C LEU A 37 8.10 -11.34 2.63
N SER A 38 7.34 -10.80 3.57
CA SER A 38 7.01 -11.47 4.84
C SER A 38 5.54 -11.28 5.21
N ASP A 39 5.06 -12.10 6.14
CA ASP A 39 3.75 -11.97 6.80
C ASP A 39 3.83 -11.13 8.08
N GLU A 40 4.95 -10.41 8.30
CA GLU A 40 5.10 -9.51 9.44
C GLU A 40 4.23 -8.25 9.27
N ASN A 41 3.74 -7.73 10.40
CA ASN A 41 3.00 -6.48 10.41
C ASN A 41 3.91 -5.31 10.02
N ILE A 42 3.42 -4.46 9.12
CA ILE A 42 4.07 -3.19 8.80
C ILE A 42 3.43 -2.10 9.67
N LEU A 43 4.22 -1.55 10.60
CA LEU A 43 3.80 -0.45 11.44
C LEU A 43 3.62 0.81 10.59
N ALA A 44 2.41 1.37 10.60
CA ALA A 44 2.09 2.54 9.82
C ALA A 44 2.03 3.83 10.62
N THR A 45 1.50 3.76 11.84
CA THR A 45 1.51 4.89 12.78
C THR A 45 1.80 4.41 14.19
N ASP A 46 2.38 5.29 14.99
CA ASP A 46 2.56 5.10 16.43
C ASP A 46 2.30 6.40 17.20
N SER A 47 2.63 6.42 18.49
CA SER A 47 2.49 7.60 19.36
C SER A 47 3.28 8.84 18.90
N THR A 48 4.25 8.67 18.00
CA THR A 48 5.09 9.74 17.45
C THR A 48 4.58 10.27 16.11
N GLY A 49 3.67 9.56 15.44
CA GLY A 49 3.07 9.97 14.17
C GLY A 49 3.11 8.88 13.10
N LEU A 50 3.33 9.28 11.85
CA LEU A 50 3.47 8.36 10.72
C LEU A 50 4.84 7.66 10.77
N VAL A 51 4.82 6.34 10.68
CA VAL A 51 6.00 5.47 10.52
C VAL A 51 6.14 5.04 9.06
N LEU A 52 5.03 4.67 8.42
CA LEU A 52 4.97 4.40 6.98
C LEU A 52 4.88 5.74 6.22
N GLU A 53 5.87 6.01 5.37
CA GLU A 53 6.00 7.31 4.71
C GLU A 53 5.00 7.45 3.54
N ILE A 54 4.49 8.67 3.34
CA ILE A 54 3.77 9.00 2.11
C ILE A 54 4.73 8.89 0.92
N CYS A 55 4.24 8.34 -0.19
CA CYS A 55 4.99 7.93 -1.38
C CYS A 55 5.86 6.68 -1.21
N GLU A 56 5.87 6.06 -0.03
CA GLU A 56 6.53 4.77 0.14
C GLU A 56 5.84 3.70 -0.71
N ILE A 57 6.64 2.77 -1.25
CA ILE A 57 6.17 1.67 -2.07
C ILE A 57 6.28 0.39 -1.27
N LEU A 58 5.18 -0.34 -1.18
CA LEU A 58 5.14 -1.69 -0.65
C LEU A 58 4.98 -2.67 -1.81
N LEU A 59 5.86 -3.67 -1.85
CA LEU A 59 5.72 -4.82 -2.71
C LEU A 59 4.85 -5.86 -2.03
N TYR A 60 4.08 -6.62 -2.80
CA TYR A 60 3.23 -7.66 -2.22
C TYR A 60 3.10 -8.89 -3.10
N ARG A 61 2.68 -9.98 -2.44
CA ARG A 61 2.03 -11.14 -3.06
C ARG A 61 0.66 -11.33 -2.41
N THR A 62 -0.40 -11.47 -3.20
CA THR A 62 -1.78 -11.68 -2.74
C THR A 62 -2.01 -13.12 -2.28
N ASN A 63 -3.16 -13.37 -1.67
CA ASN A 63 -3.64 -14.70 -1.31
C ASN A 63 -3.82 -15.64 -2.52
N SER A 64 -4.15 -15.09 -3.70
CA SER A 64 -4.18 -15.83 -4.96
C SER A 64 -2.78 -16.11 -5.54
N GLY A 65 -1.72 -15.59 -4.92
CA GLY A 65 -0.35 -15.77 -5.38
C GLY A 65 0.08 -14.82 -6.50
N ARG A 66 -0.71 -13.79 -6.81
CA ARG A 66 -0.32 -12.73 -7.75
C ARG A 66 0.62 -11.75 -7.04
N TYR A 67 1.53 -11.14 -7.80
CA TYR A 67 2.45 -10.15 -7.27
C TYR A 67 2.02 -8.76 -7.69
N GLY A 68 2.32 -7.77 -6.86
CA GLY A 68 2.02 -6.38 -7.17
C GLY A 68 2.83 -5.41 -6.34
N LYS A 69 2.47 -4.14 -6.53
CA LYS A 69 3.06 -2.98 -5.87
C LYS A 69 1.95 -2.02 -5.46
N MET A 70 2.10 -1.36 -4.32
CA MET A 70 1.25 -0.25 -3.93
C MET A 70 2.09 0.91 -3.41
N LYS A 71 1.65 2.13 -3.71
CA LYS A 71 2.25 3.39 -3.25
C LYS A 71 1.30 4.04 -2.26
N ILE A 72 1.81 4.40 -1.09
CA ILE A 72 1.04 5.08 -0.05
C ILE A 72 0.79 6.52 -0.48
N LEU A 73 -0.48 6.89 -0.70
CA LEU A 73 -0.85 8.24 -1.12
C LEU A 73 -1.22 9.10 0.09
N SER A 74 -1.93 8.52 1.06
CA SER A 74 -2.27 9.19 2.31
C SER A 74 -2.60 8.19 3.43
N ILE A 75 -2.40 8.64 4.66
CA ILE A 75 -2.98 8.05 5.86
C ILE A 75 -3.63 9.23 6.58
N ASP A 76 -4.95 9.22 6.74
CA ASP A 76 -5.73 10.37 7.24
C ASP A 76 -6.16 10.17 8.71
N PRO A 77 -5.44 10.74 9.70
CA PRO A 77 -5.77 10.53 11.11
C PRO A 77 -7.11 11.13 11.50
N ALA A 78 -7.63 12.10 10.73
CA ALA A 78 -8.92 12.73 11.00
C ALA A 78 -10.11 11.85 10.59
N ASP A 79 -9.88 10.87 9.71
CA ASP A 79 -10.88 9.91 9.25
C ASP A 79 -10.48 8.47 9.61
N ASN A 80 -10.33 8.24 10.92
CA ASN A 80 -9.92 6.97 11.51
C ASN A 80 -8.72 6.31 10.81
N TYR A 81 -7.72 7.12 10.47
CA TYR A 81 -6.50 6.71 9.78
C TYR A 81 -6.76 6.03 8.44
N ARG A 82 -7.82 6.42 7.71
CA ARG A 82 -8.09 5.90 6.36
C ARG A 82 -6.81 5.93 5.52
N LEU A 83 -6.48 4.78 4.96
CA LEU A 83 -5.39 4.59 4.03
C LEU A 83 -5.90 4.83 2.61
N THR A 84 -5.15 5.59 1.81
CA THR A 84 -5.34 5.68 0.36
C THR A 84 -4.06 5.23 -0.34
N VAL A 85 -4.19 4.31 -1.29
CA VAL A 85 -3.06 3.80 -2.08
C VAL A 85 -3.32 3.84 -3.58
N GLN A 86 -2.26 3.98 -4.37
CA GLN A 86 -2.23 3.56 -5.77
C GLN A 86 -1.71 2.12 -5.80
N ALA A 87 -2.35 1.19 -6.51
CA ALA A 87 -1.96 -0.23 -6.52
C ALA A 87 -2.04 -0.86 -7.92
N VAL A 88 -1.15 -1.80 -8.19
CA VAL A 88 -1.13 -2.59 -9.43
C VAL A 88 -0.79 -4.04 -9.10
N THR A 89 -1.68 -4.96 -9.46
CA THR A 89 -1.49 -6.41 -9.37
C THR A 89 -1.27 -6.99 -10.76
N TYR A 90 -0.27 -7.86 -10.91
CA TYR A 90 0.14 -8.43 -12.19
C TYR A 90 -0.30 -9.89 -12.34
N GLN A 91 -0.57 -10.29 -13.58
CA GLN A 91 -0.60 -11.67 -14.02
C GLN A 91 0.82 -12.25 -14.07
N ASN A 92 0.95 -13.58 -14.13
CA ASN A 92 2.25 -14.26 -14.22
C ASN A 92 3.07 -13.93 -15.48
N ASP A 93 2.42 -13.44 -16.54
CA ASP A 93 3.08 -13.02 -17.79
C ASP A 93 3.54 -11.55 -17.75
N GLY A 94 3.32 -10.85 -16.63
CA GLY A 94 3.70 -9.44 -16.45
C GLY A 94 2.65 -8.44 -16.94
N THR A 95 1.54 -8.88 -17.52
CA THR A 95 0.41 -7.99 -17.82
C THR A 95 -0.32 -7.58 -16.54
N ILE A 96 -0.97 -6.42 -16.55
CA ILE A 96 -1.76 -5.95 -15.42
C ILE A 96 -3.00 -6.83 -15.27
N PHE A 97 -3.19 -7.42 -14.09
CA PHE A 97 -4.40 -8.13 -13.71
C PHE A 97 -5.48 -7.16 -13.25
N SER A 98 -5.11 -6.25 -12.35
CA SER A 98 -5.98 -5.20 -11.82
C SER A 98 -5.14 -4.03 -11.31
N GLU A 99 -5.72 -2.84 -11.30
CA GLU A 99 -5.08 -1.63 -10.81
C GLU A 99 -6.11 -0.65 -10.23
N ALA A 100 -5.64 0.22 -9.36
CA ALA A 100 -6.40 1.36 -8.85
C ALA A 100 -5.48 2.56 -8.66
N GLU A 101 -5.88 3.71 -9.18
CA GLU A 101 -5.18 4.98 -8.93
C GLU A 101 -5.42 5.50 -7.51
N SER A 102 -6.55 5.12 -6.90
CA SER A 102 -6.95 5.51 -5.54
C SER A 102 -7.86 4.43 -4.92
N LEU A 103 -7.25 3.48 -4.22
CA LEU A 103 -7.94 2.52 -3.36
C LEU A 103 -7.96 3.05 -1.93
N GLU A 104 -9.15 3.23 -1.37
CA GLU A 104 -9.35 3.71 0.00
C GLU A 104 -9.74 2.55 0.93
N ILE A 105 -9.05 2.44 2.07
CA ILE A 105 -9.31 1.44 3.12
C ILE A 105 -9.47 2.18 4.45
N ARG A 106 -10.65 2.10 5.05
CA ARG A 106 -10.93 2.71 6.35
C ARG A 106 -10.18 1.98 7.46
N GLY A 107 -9.80 2.67 8.53
CA GLY A 107 -9.60 1.98 9.81
C GLY A 107 -10.98 1.47 10.28
N THR A 108 -11.21 0.22 10.66
CA THR A 108 -10.35 -0.95 10.87
C THR A 108 -10.75 -2.05 9.85
N TYR A 109 -10.66 -1.76 8.55
CA TYR A 109 -11.16 -2.60 7.44
C TYR A 109 -10.05 -3.35 6.71
N THR A 110 -10.44 -4.31 5.87
CA THR A 110 -9.50 -5.09 5.06
C THR A 110 -9.44 -4.60 3.62
N GLY A 111 -8.33 -4.91 2.94
CA GLY A 111 -8.16 -4.66 1.50
C GLY A 111 -7.93 -5.96 0.73
N ASP A 112 -8.54 -6.07 -0.44
CA ASP A 112 -8.36 -7.14 -1.43
C ASP A 112 -7.69 -6.52 -2.67
N LEU A 113 -6.42 -6.86 -2.89
CA LEU A 113 -5.56 -6.28 -3.92
C LEU A 113 -5.71 -7.00 -5.26
N ASP A 114 -6.37 -8.15 -5.30
CA ASP A 114 -6.76 -8.80 -6.56
C ASP A 114 -7.97 -8.09 -7.17
N SER A 115 -8.96 -7.72 -6.37
CA SER A 115 -10.19 -7.03 -6.83
C SER A 115 -10.14 -5.51 -6.72
N MET A 116 -9.12 -4.95 -6.06
CA MET A 116 -8.99 -3.52 -5.75
C MET A 116 -10.20 -2.97 -4.96
N LEU A 117 -10.61 -3.71 -3.93
CA LEU A 117 -11.75 -3.37 -3.10
C LEU A 117 -11.36 -3.31 -1.62
N GLU A 118 -12.02 -2.42 -0.89
CA GLU A 118 -12.17 -2.57 0.55
C GLU A 118 -13.09 -3.77 0.82
N SER A 119 -12.64 -4.72 1.61
CA SER A 119 -13.38 -5.92 2.02
C SER A 119 -13.86 -6.80 0.85
N GLY A 120 -12.93 -7.55 0.26
CA GLY A 120 -13.21 -8.53 -0.79
C GLY A 120 -13.30 -9.98 -0.29
N PRO A 121 -13.55 -10.95 -1.19
CA PRO A 121 -13.57 -12.37 -0.86
C PRO A 121 -12.19 -12.91 -0.47
N GLN A 122 -11.10 -12.24 -0.87
CA GLN A 122 -9.72 -12.66 -0.62
C GLN A 122 -8.87 -11.54 -0.03
N ASN A 123 -9.37 -10.94 1.05
CA ASN A 123 -8.65 -9.88 1.79
C ASN A 123 -7.17 -10.23 2.04
N ASP A 124 -6.27 -9.45 1.44
CA ASP A 124 -4.83 -9.63 1.49
C ASP A 124 -4.20 -8.98 2.71
N PHE A 125 -4.83 -7.95 3.26
CA PHE A 125 -4.40 -7.33 4.51
C PHE A 125 -5.58 -6.78 5.31
N HIS A 126 -5.35 -6.62 6.60
CA HIS A 126 -6.18 -5.85 7.51
C HIS A 126 -5.47 -4.53 7.81
N TRP A 127 -6.11 -3.41 7.49
CA TRP A 127 -5.68 -2.09 7.95
C TRP A 127 -6.13 -1.91 9.40
N ARG A 128 -5.29 -2.40 10.32
CA ARG A 128 -5.66 -2.65 11.70
C ARG A 128 -5.35 -1.46 12.58
N ARG A 129 -6.39 -0.90 13.19
CA ARG A 129 -6.27 0.04 14.33
C ARG A 129 -6.11 -0.77 15.60
N GLU A 130 -4.93 -0.70 16.19
CA GLU A 130 -4.59 -1.42 17.42
C GLU A 130 -5.06 -0.65 18.65
N ASN A 131 -4.88 0.67 18.61
CA ASN A 131 -5.31 1.62 19.63
C ASN A 131 -5.44 3.02 19.03
N GLU A 132 -5.51 4.06 19.87
CA GLU A 132 -5.71 5.45 19.44
C GLU A 132 -4.57 6.01 18.59
N THR A 133 -3.34 5.49 18.72
CA THR A 133 -2.17 5.99 18.01
C THR A 133 -1.56 4.99 17.04
N GLU A 134 -1.79 3.70 17.25
CA GLU A 134 -1.15 2.63 16.48
C GLU A 134 -2.06 2.06 15.39
N THR A 135 -1.52 2.08 14.17
CA THR A 135 -2.12 1.46 13.00
C THR A 135 -1.07 0.59 12.32
N SER A 136 -1.46 -0.59 11.87
CA SER A 136 -0.58 -1.49 11.13
C SER A 136 -1.29 -2.05 9.90
N LEU A 137 -0.51 -2.28 8.84
CA LEU A 137 -0.91 -3.23 7.81
C LEU A 137 -0.57 -4.63 8.33
N ASP A 138 -1.59 -5.44 8.53
CA ASP A 138 -1.51 -6.81 9.02
C ASP A 138 -1.82 -7.79 7.86
N PRO A 139 -0.81 -8.48 7.30
CA PRO A 139 -1.01 -9.42 6.21
C PRO A 139 -2.01 -10.53 6.56
N ARG A 140 -2.85 -10.95 5.61
CA ARG A 140 -3.90 -11.94 5.85
C ARG A 140 -3.70 -13.17 4.97
N GLY A 141 -3.92 -14.34 5.57
CA GLY A 141 -3.84 -15.62 4.87
C GLY A 141 -2.40 -15.95 4.45
N SER A 142 -2.16 -16.06 3.14
CA SER A 142 -0.85 -16.32 2.53
C SER A 142 -0.26 -15.07 1.85
N ALA A 143 -0.94 -13.93 1.96
CA ALA A 143 -0.44 -12.66 1.48
C ALA A 143 0.79 -12.21 2.28
N VAL A 144 1.74 -11.59 1.58
CA VAL A 144 3.02 -11.15 2.15
C VAL A 144 3.46 -9.83 1.54
N PHE A 145 4.17 -9.01 2.32
CA PHE A 145 4.51 -7.63 1.99
C PHE A 145 5.98 -7.33 2.29
N ALA A 146 6.55 -6.32 1.62
CA ALA A 146 7.85 -5.75 1.95
C ALA A 146 7.92 -4.27 1.56
N HIS A 147 8.75 -3.52 2.29
CA HIS A 147 9.21 -2.20 1.87
C HIS A 147 10.10 -2.30 0.62
N TYR A 148 9.97 -1.35 -0.31
CA TYR A 148 10.77 -1.31 -1.54
C TYR A 148 12.07 -0.50 -1.42
#